data_AF-A0A7C3QME4-F1
#
_entry.id   AF-A0A7C3QME4-F1
#
_cell.length_a   1.000
_cell.length_b   1.000
_cell.length_c   1.000
_cell.angle_alpha   90.00
_cell.angle_beta   90.00
_cell.angle_gamma   90.00
#
_symmetry.space_group_name_H-M   'P 1'
#
loop_
_entity.id
_entity.type
_entity.pdbx_description
1 polymer ?
#
loop_
_entity_poly.entity_id
_entity_poly.type
_entity_poly.pdbx_seq_one_letter_code
_entity_poly.pdbx_strand_id
1 'polypeptide(L)'
;MLAQFDAQRRHLNESLVGASLDRFRQLALSVTTSPQLRAALDLDKERPALRARYGQHLFGQSALLARRLVEAGSRLVSVFWDEFGLSCGAWDTHVQQTRRLKEELCPGFDQAFTALLDDLADRGLLDETLVLCLTEHGRTPKAERAPDGSLDGRGH
;
A
#
# COMPACT_ATOMS: atom_id res chain seq x y z
N MET A 1 -7.32 46.73 9.38
CA MET A 1 -6.59 45.64 8.68
C MET A 1 -6.55 44.35 9.50
N LEU A 2 -5.98 44.30 10.71
CA LEU A 2 -5.94 43.08 11.55
C LEU A 2 -7.33 42.45 11.80
N ALA A 3 -8.33 43.25 12.19
CA ALA A 3 -9.69 42.75 12.42
C ALA A 3 -10.35 42.13 11.17
N GLN A 4 -10.00 42.62 9.98
CA GLN A 4 -10.54 42.14 8.71
C GLN A 4 -9.86 40.83 8.29
N PHE A 5 -8.56 40.70 8.56
CA PHE A 5 -7.82 39.45 8.42
C PHE A 5 -8.36 38.37 9.38
N ASP A 6 -8.60 38.71 10.65
CA ASP A 6 -9.15 37.78 11.65
C ASP A 6 -10.59 37.34 11.34
N ALA A 7 -11.39 38.22 10.74
CA ALA A 7 -12.73 37.87 10.26
C ALA A 7 -12.68 36.88 9.09
N GLN A 8 -11.79 37.11 8.10
CA GLN A 8 -11.61 36.18 6.99
C GLN A 8 -11.02 34.84 7.42
N ARG A 9 -10.10 34.84 8.40
CA ARG A 9 -9.55 33.61 9.00
C ARG A 9 -10.63 32.76 9.66
N ARG A 10 -11.53 33.38 10.44
CA ARG A 10 -12.68 32.69 11.05
C ARG A 10 -13.63 32.13 10.01
N HIS A 11 -13.97 32.92 9.00
CA HIS A 11 -14.85 32.48 7.92
C HIS A 11 -14.26 31.31 7.12
N LEU A 12 -12.93 31.28 6.92
CA LEU A 12 -12.24 30.14 6.31
C LEU A 12 -12.25 28.91 7.21
N ASN A 13 -12.00 29.05 8.51
CA ASN A 13 -12.06 27.94 9.46
C ASN A 13 -13.47 27.34 9.60
N GLU A 14 -14.51 28.18 9.58
CA GLU A 14 -15.91 27.77 9.66
C GLU A 14 -16.43 27.22 8.32
N SER A 15 -15.72 27.45 7.22
CA SER A 15 -16.06 26.86 5.92
C SER A 15 -15.83 25.34 5.93
N LEU A 16 -16.55 24.63 5.05
CA LEU A 16 -16.38 23.19 4.85
C LEU A 16 -14.92 22.80 4.54
N VAL A 17 -14.18 23.66 3.84
CA VAL A 17 -12.78 23.46 3.51
C VAL A 17 -11.90 23.59 4.76
N GLY A 18 -12.13 24.61 5.60
CA GLY A 18 -11.41 24.79 6.86
C GLY A 18 -11.67 23.66 7.86
N ALA A 19 -12.92 23.27 8.04
CA ALA A 19 -13.29 22.14 8.89
C ALA A 19 -12.70 20.80 8.39
N SER A 20 -12.60 20.61 7.08
CA SER A 20 -11.93 19.46 6.48
C SER A 20 -10.42 19.48 6.75
N LEU A 21 -9.77 20.63 6.54
CA LEU A 21 -8.33 20.81 6.77
C LEU A 21 -7.96 20.60 8.25
N ASP A 22 -8.78 21.10 9.17
CA ASP A 22 -8.58 20.90 10.61
C ASP A 22 -8.75 19.43 11.01
N ARG A 23 -9.73 18.72 10.44
CA ARG A 23 -9.85 17.26 10.64
C ARG A 23 -8.62 16.50 10.12
N PHE A 24 -8.11 16.82 8.94
CA PHE A 24 -6.90 16.18 8.41
C PHE A 24 -5.67 16.48 9.29
N ARG A 25 -5.54 17.72 9.78
CA ARG A 25 -4.48 18.08 10.73
C ARG A 25 -4.59 17.33 12.04
N GLN A 26 -5.79 17.26 12.62
CA GLN A 26 -6.04 16.50 13.85
C GLN A 26 -5.74 15.01 13.65
N LEU A 27 -6.12 14.44 12.50
CA LEU A 27 -5.82 13.05 12.15
C LEU A 27 -4.31 12.82 12.04
N ALA A 28 -3.59 13.67 11.28
CA ALA A 28 -2.13 13.58 11.14
C ALA A 28 -1.40 13.73 12.50
N LEU A 29 -1.85 14.66 13.34
CA LEU A 29 -1.36 14.82 14.70
C LEU A 29 -1.64 13.57 15.53
N SER A 30 -2.85 13.01 15.48
CA SER A 30 -3.22 11.80 16.23
C SER A 30 -2.41 10.57 15.83
N VAL A 31 -2.07 10.42 14.54
CA VAL A 31 -1.20 9.35 14.06
C VAL A 31 0.21 9.51 14.63
N THR A 32 0.71 10.74 14.68
CA THR A 32 2.06 11.04 15.19
C THR A 32 2.16 10.92 16.71
N THR A 33 1.07 11.21 17.43
CA THR A 33 1.04 11.20 18.90
C THR A 33 0.54 9.88 19.51
N SER A 34 -0.11 9.01 18.73
CA SER A 34 -0.61 7.71 19.19
C SER A 34 0.55 6.73 19.47
N PRO A 35 0.75 6.31 20.73
CA PRO A 35 1.77 5.31 21.07
C PRO A 35 1.54 3.96 20.37
N GLN A 36 0.28 3.58 20.17
CA GLN A 36 -0.12 2.34 19.51
C GLN A 36 0.28 2.35 18.03
N LEU A 37 -0.03 3.43 17.30
CA LEU A 37 0.36 3.56 15.90
C LEU A 37 1.86 3.65 15.73
N ARG A 38 2.56 4.38 16.62
CA ARG A 38 4.02 4.42 16.62
C ARG A 38 4.63 3.04 16.84
N ALA A 39 4.06 2.23 17.73
CA ALA A 39 4.51 0.86 17.95
C ALA A 39 4.21 -0.05 16.74
N ALA A 40 3.12 0.19 16.01
CA ALA A 40 2.79 -0.54 14.80
C ALA A 40 3.82 -0.29 13.67
N LEU A 41 4.30 0.95 13.54
CA LEU A 41 5.34 1.36 12.58
C LEU A 41 6.71 0.70 12.80
N ASP A 42 6.97 0.19 14.00
CA ASP A 42 8.22 -0.46 14.37
C ASP A 42 8.19 -1.96 14.00
N LEU A 43 8.67 -2.27 12.80
CA LEU A 43 8.77 -3.64 12.28
C LEU A 43 9.84 -4.48 12.99
N ASP A 44 10.81 -3.85 13.67
CA ASP A 44 11.87 -4.59 14.36
C ASP A 44 11.36 -5.35 15.59
N LYS A 45 10.14 -5.01 16.05
CA LYS A 45 9.41 -5.78 17.06
C LYS A 45 8.87 -7.11 16.56
N GLU A 46 8.85 -7.34 15.25
CA GLU A 46 8.42 -8.61 14.68
C GLU A 46 9.55 -9.64 14.63
N ARG A 47 9.17 -10.91 14.82
CA ARG A 47 10.14 -12.01 14.73
C ARG A 47 10.78 -12.01 13.34
N PRO A 48 12.11 -12.20 13.23
CA PRO A 48 12.79 -12.25 11.93
C PRO A 48 12.19 -13.27 10.95
N ALA A 49 11.73 -14.41 11.47
CA ALA A 49 11.06 -15.44 10.66
C ALA A 49 9.74 -14.94 10.04
N LEU A 50 8.96 -14.12 10.77
CA LEU A 50 7.74 -13.54 10.24
C LEU A 50 8.05 -12.52 9.14
N ARG A 51 9.05 -11.66 9.39
CA ARG A 51 9.53 -10.70 8.38
C ARG A 51 10.00 -11.39 7.11
N ALA A 52 10.70 -12.52 7.25
CA ALA A 52 11.15 -13.33 6.13
C ALA A 52 9.99 -13.99 5.37
N ARG A 53 8.92 -14.44 6.06
CA ARG A 53 7.72 -15.00 5.43
C ARG A 53 7.07 -14.02 4.45
N TYR A 54 6.93 -12.76 4.87
CA TYR A 54 6.41 -11.68 4.00
C TYR A 54 7.36 -11.27 2.87
N GLY A 55 8.63 -11.67 2.94
CA GLY A 55 9.67 -11.28 1.98
C GLY A 55 10.44 -10.04 2.43
N GLN A 56 11.77 -10.07 2.28
CA GLN A 56 12.68 -8.97 2.67
C GLN A 56 12.77 -7.87 1.59
N HIS A 57 11.69 -7.66 0.85
CA HIS A 57 11.54 -6.59 -0.12
C HIS A 57 10.51 -5.58 0.39
N LEU A 58 10.54 -4.36 -0.17
CA LEU A 58 9.74 -3.25 0.31
C LEU A 58 8.24 -3.56 0.35
N PHE A 59 7.69 -4.14 -0.73
CA PHE A 59 6.27 -4.52 -0.75
C PHE A 59 5.90 -5.51 0.37
N GLY A 60 6.74 -6.51 0.63
CA GLY A 60 6.51 -7.50 1.69
C GLY A 60 6.52 -6.87 3.08
N GLN A 61 7.51 -6.01 3.34
CA GLN A 61 7.59 -5.28 4.61
C GLN A 61 6.44 -4.27 4.77
N SER A 62 5.97 -3.64 3.68
CA SER A 62 4.81 -2.76 3.67
C SER A 62 3.51 -3.52 3.96
N ALA A 63 3.34 -4.73 3.42
CA ALA A 63 2.20 -5.59 3.74
C ALA A 63 2.21 -6.02 5.21
N LEU A 64 3.38 -6.40 5.75
CA LEU A 64 3.53 -6.69 7.19
C LEU A 64 3.18 -5.48 8.06
N LEU A 65 3.62 -4.29 7.64
CA LEU A 65 3.29 -3.06 8.32
C LEU A 65 1.78 -2.80 8.30
N ALA A 66 1.13 -3.04 7.16
CA ALA A 66 -0.32 -2.89 7.04
C ALA A 66 -1.07 -3.80 8.01
N ARG A 67 -0.64 -5.06 8.18
CA ARG A 67 -1.21 -5.95 9.21
C ARG A 67 -1.09 -5.35 10.60
N ARG A 68 0.09 -4.85 10.98
CA ARG A 68 0.30 -4.20 12.30
C ARG A 68 -0.57 -2.96 12.47
N LEU A 69 -0.78 -2.17 11.42
CA LEU A 69 -1.65 -1.00 11.45
C LEU A 69 -3.12 -1.39 11.64
N VAL A 70 -3.58 -2.44 10.97
CA VAL A 70 -4.94 -3.01 11.17
C VAL A 70 -5.10 -3.51 12.61
N GLU A 71 -4.13 -4.26 13.12
CA GLU A 71 -4.11 -4.75 14.51
C GLU A 71 -4.08 -3.61 15.54
N ALA A 72 -3.48 -2.47 15.19
CA ALA A 72 -3.49 -1.25 16.00
C ALA A 72 -4.78 -0.40 15.85
N GLY A 73 -5.77 -0.87 15.09
CA GLY A 73 -7.09 -0.25 14.93
C GLY A 73 -7.23 0.70 13.74
N SER A 74 -6.31 0.67 12.77
CA SER A 74 -6.43 1.46 11.54
C SER A 74 -7.61 0.97 10.71
N ARG A 75 -8.53 1.88 10.36
CA ARG A 75 -9.77 1.53 9.63
C ARG A 75 -9.58 1.38 8.12
N LEU A 76 -8.51 1.95 7.58
CA LEU A 76 -8.16 1.91 6.17
C LEU A 76 -6.64 1.94 6.07
N VAL A 77 -6.08 0.98 5.33
CA VAL A 77 -4.66 0.93 5.01
C VAL A 77 -4.54 0.61 3.53
N SER A 78 -3.75 1.42 2.81
CA SER A 78 -3.45 1.21 1.41
C SER A 78 -1.98 0.86 1.27
N VAL A 79 -1.69 -0.26 0.61
CA VAL A 79 -0.33 -0.69 0.27
C VAL A 79 -0.17 -0.58 -1.23
N PHE A 80 0.86 0.13 -1.66
CA PHE A 80 1.18 0.30 -3.07
C PHE A 80 2.43 -0.50 -3.41
N TRP A 81 2.44 -1.08 -4.60
CA TRP A 81 3.67 -1.64 -5.16
C TRP A 81 4.61 -0.49 -5.51
N ASP A 82 5.84 -0.53 -5.00
CA ASP A 82 6.83 0.52 -5.24
C ASP A 82 7.98 0.02 -6.11
N GLU A 83 8.46 0.89 -6.99
CA GLU A 83 9.53 0.65 -7.94
C GLU A 83 10.82 1.26 -7.40
N PHE A 84 11.61 0.49 -6.65
CA PHE A 84 12.90 0.98 -6.17
C PHE A 84 14.08 0.30 -6.89
N GLY A 85 14.78 1.07 -7.71
CA GLY A 85 16.01 0.68 -8.44
C GLY A 85 15.92 0.85 -9.96
N LEU A 86 17.08 0.90 -10.64
CA LEU A 86 17.21 0.98 -12.11
C LEU A 86 16.58 -0.21 -12.88
N SER A 87 16.00 -1.19 -12.17
CA SER A 87 15.42 -2.40 -12.74
C SER A 87 13.98 -2.24 -13.24
N CYS A 88 13.42 -1.03 -13.21
CA CYS A 88 12.08 -0.71 -13.74
C CYS A 88 10.97 -1.70 -13.32
N GLY A 89 10.99 -2.15 -12.06
CA GLY A 89 10.08 -3.10 -11.39
C GLY A 89 8.59 -2.71 -11.32
N ALA A 90 8.14 -1.71 -12.05
CA ALA A 90 6.74 -1.31 -12.10
C ALA A 90 5.83 -2.47 -12.55
N TRP A 91 4.60 -2.46 -12.04
CA TRP A 91 3.58 -3.42 -12.47
C TRP A 91 3.21 -3.26 -13.95
N ASP A 92 3.35 -2.05 -14.50
CA ASP A 92 3.14 -1.77 -15.92
C ASP A 92 4.39 -2.10 -16.76
N THR A 93 4.59 -3.39 -17.02
CA THR A 93 5.75 -3.85 -17.79
C THR A 93 5.60 -3.56 -19.29
N HIS A 94 6.52 -2.80 -19.88
CA HIS A 94 6.55 -2.48 -21.33
C HIS A 94 7.50 -3.34 -22.16
N VAL A 95 8.34 -4.13 -21.50
CA VAL A 95 9.36 -4.99 -22.10
C VAL A 95 9.49 -6.28 -21.29
N GLN A 96 9.75 -7.40 -21.96
CA GLN A 96 9.98 -8.72 -21.33
C GLN A 96 8.87 -9.14 -20.36
N GLN A 97 7.61 -8.77 -20.63
CA GLN A 97 6.47 -8.90 -19.72
C GLN A 97 6.39 -10.30 -19.09
N THR A 98 6.45 -11.35 -19.90
CA THR A 98 6.32 -12.74 -19.46
C THR A 98 7.39 -13.11 -18.45
N ARG A 99 8.65 -12.75 -18.76
CA ARG A 99 9.79 -13.00 -17.87
C ARG A 99 9.62 -12.23 -16.56
N ARG A 100 9.32 -10.94 -16.64
CA ARG A 100 9.24 -10.05 -15.47
C ARG A 100 8.10 -10.42 -14.54
N LEU A 101 6.92 -10.74 -15.08
CA LEU A 101 5.81 -11.29 -14.30
C LEU A 101 6.24 -12.56 -13.56
N LYS A 102 6.82 -13.53 -14.28
CA LYS A 102 7.15 -14.85 -13.75
C LYS A 102 8.30 -14.84 -12.75
N GLU A 103 9.34 -14.05 -13.00
CA GLU A 103 10.62 -14.13 -12.28
C GLU A 103 10.78 -13.01 -11.25
N GLU A 104 10.12 -11.87 -11.43
CA GLU A 104 10.35 -10.68 -10.60
C GLU A 104 9.12 -10.30 -9.78
N LEU A 105 7.97 -10.18 -10.43
CA LEU A 105 6.83 -9.46 -9.85
C LEU A 105 5.82 -10.40 -9.15
N CYS A 106 5.31 -11.42 -9.84
CA CYS A 106 4.35 -12.36 -9.25
C CYS A 106 4.92 -13.11 -8.04
N PRO A 107 6.18 -13.59 -8.04
CA PRO A 107 6.72 -14.29 -6.86
C PRO A 107 6.70 -13.44 -5.59
N GLY A 108 7.13 -12.17 -5.67
CA GLY A 108 7.13 -11.26 -4.52
C GLY A 108 5.72 -10.87 -4.09
N PHE A 109 4.80 -10.71 -5.04
CA PHE A 109 3.39 -10.48 -4.74
C PHE A 109 2.75 -11.68 -4.04
N ASP A 110 2.86 -12.88 -4.61
CA ASP A 110 2.28 -14.11 -4.08
C ASP A 110 2.79 -14.41 -2.67
N GLN A 111 4.10 -14.20 -2.44
CA GLN A 111 4.71 -14.36 -1.13
C GLN A 111 4.09 -13.41 -0.10
N ALA A 112 4.11 -12.10 -0.37
CA ALA A 112 3.64 -11.10 0.58
C ALA A 112 2.12 -11.15 0.79
N PHE A 113 1.36 -11.33 -0.28
CA PHE A 113 -0.10 -11.34 -0.25
C PHE A 113 -0.64 -12.57 0.48
N THR A 114 -0.08 -13.75 0.22
CA THR A 114 -0.47 -14.98 0.95
C THR A 114 -0.09 -14.88 2.42
N ALA A 115 1.12 -14.38 2.73
CA ALA A 115 1.55 -14.19 4.11
C ALA A 115 0.63 -13.22 4.88
N LEU A 116 0.15 -12.15 4.23
CA LEU A 116 -0.81 -11.21 4.81
C LEU A 116 -2.15 -11.89 5.12
N LEU A 117 -2.72 -12.61 4.15
CA LEU A 117 -4.00 -13.30 4.33
C LEU A 117 -3.92 -14.33 5.45
N ASP A 118 -2.88 -15.16 5.46
CA ASP A 118 -2.69 -16.16 6.51
C ASP A 118 -2.52 -15.51 7.89
N ASP A 119 -1.70 -14.47 8.01
CA ASP A 119 -1.43 -13.80 9.30
C ASP A 119 -2.67 -13.05 9.82
N LEU A 120 -3.51 -12.48 8.93
CA LEU A 120 -4.80 -11.93 9.31
C LEU A 120 -5.78 -13.04 9.74
N ALA A 121 -5.78 -14.19 9.06
CA ALA A 121 -6.62 -15.33 9.40
C ALA A 121 -6.24 -15.93 10.76
N ASP A 122 -4.94 -16.21 10.97
CA ASP A 122 -4.38 -16.77 12.20
C ASP A 122 -4.69 -15.92 13.43
N ARG A 123 -4.91 -14.61 13.24
CA ARG A 123 -5.25 -13.65 14.30
C ARG A 123 -6.74 -13.38 14.44
N GLY A 124 -7.59 -13.96 13.58
CA GLY A 124 -9.03 -13.67 13.52
C GLY A 124 -9.37 -12.28 13.00
N LEU A 125 -8.43 -11.57 12.38
CA LEU A 125 -8.66 -10.21 11.84
C LEU A 125 -9.40 -10.22 10.50
N LEU A 126 -9.35 -11.33 9.75
CA LEU A 126 -10.10 -11.44 8.48
C LEU A 126 -11.62 -11.41 8.68
N ASP A 127 -12.13 -11.77 9.85
CA ASP A 127 -13.57 -11.75 10.13
C ASP A 127 -14.15 -10.33 10.13
N GLU A 128 -13.30 -9.32 10.38
CA GLU A 128 -13.67 -7.90 10.44
C GLU A 128 -12.96 -7.02 9.40
N THR A 129 -12.04 -7.60 8.61
CA THR A 129 -11.21 -6.87 7.65
C THR A 129 -11.47 -7.33 6.22
N LEU A 130 -11.91 -6.41 5.37
CA LEU A 130 -11.97 -6.63 3.92
C LEU A 130 -10.60 -6.34 3.29
N VAL A 131 -10.02 -7.35 2.64
CA VAL A 131 -8.78 -7.21 1.86
C VAL A 131 -9.12 -7.08 0.38
N LEU A 132 -8.66 -6.01 -0.27
CA LEU A 132 -8.87 -5.76 -1.69
C LEU A 132 -7.54 -5.71 -2.43
N CYS A 133 -7.40 -6.52 -3.46
CA CYS A 133 -6.31 -6.41 -4.44
C CYS A 133 -6.83 -5.71 -5.69
N LEU A 134 -6.34 -4.51 -5.95
CA LEU A 134 -6.79 -3.66 -7.05
C LEU A 134 -5.61 -3.33 -7.96
N THR A 135 -5.91 -3.10 -9.23
CA THR A 135 -4.97 -2.62 -10.25
C THR A 135 -5.56 -1.39 -10.93
N GLU A 136 -4.70 -0.46 -11.35
CA GLU A 136 -5.09 0.71 -12.15
C GLU A 136 -5.49 0.34 -13.58
N HIS A 137 -4.87 -0.71 -14.13
CA HIS A 137 -5.03 -1.13 -15.51
C HIS A 137 -5.19 -2.65 -15.60
N GLY A 138 -6.01 -3.10 -16.55
CA GLY A 138 -6.11 -4.51 -16.95
C GLY A 138 -5.36 -4.73 -18.26
N ARG A 139 -4.92 -5.97 -18.50
CA ARG A 139 -4.42 -6.41 -19.81
C ARG A 139 -5.29 -7.55 -20.33
N THR A 140 -5.29 -7.73 -21.64
CA THR A 140 -5.94 -8.88 -22.27
C THR A 140 -5.35 -10.18 -21.67
N PRO A 141 -6.17 -11.12 -21.17
CA PRO A 141 -5.71 -12.31 -20.44
C PRO A 141 -5.05 -13.37 -21.34
N LYS A 142 -4.75 -13.05 -22.60
CA LYS A 142 -4.07 -13.93 -23.55
C LYS A 142 -2.73 -13.31 -23.92
N ALA A 143 -1.67 -14.12 -23.85
CA ALA A 143 -0.36 -13.72 -24.34
C ALA A 143 -0.43 -13.48 -25.85
N GLU A 144 -0.08 -12.28 -26.28
CA GLU A 144 0.06 -11.94 -27.69
C GLU A 144 1.51 -12.13 -28.14
N ARG A 145 1.69 -12.45 -29.42
CA ARG A 145 3.04 -12.51 -30.00
C ARG A 145 3.49 -11.12 -30.43
N ALA A 146 4.65 -10.68 -29.96
CA ALA A 146 5.32 -9.51 -30.49
C ALA A 146 5.94 -9.82 -31.88
N PRO A 147 6.32 -8.79 -32.67
CA PRO A 147 6.91 -8.98 -34.00
C PRO A 147 8.20 -9.81 -34.03
N ASP A 148 8.90 -9.89 -32.91
CA ASP A 148 10.10 -10.72 -32.72
C ASP A 148 9.78 -12.19 -32.37
N GLY A 149 8.50 -12.55 -32.29
CA GLY A 149 8.02 -13.89 -31.98
C GLY A 149 7.91 -14.21 -30.48
N SER A 150 8.32 -13.29 -29.59
CA SER A 150 8.16 -13.44 -28.14
C SER A 150 6.68 -13.36 -27.73
N LEU A 151 6.34 -13.89 -26.55
CA LEU A 151 4.98 -13.83 -25.97
C LEU A 151 4.70 -12.49 -25.23
N ASP A 152 5.45 -11.45 -25.56
CA ASP A 152 5.40 -10.13 -24.91
C ASP A 152 4.66 -9.09 -25.77
N GLY A 153 3.69 -9.53 -26.58
CA GLY A 153 2.80 -8.64 -27.31
C GLY A 153 1.99 -7.74 -26.37
N ARG A 154 1.74 -6.50 -26.79
CA ARG A 154 1.25 -5.42 -25.91
C ARG A 154 -0.24 -5.49 -25.56
N GLY A 155 -1.04 -6.26 -26.30
CA GLY A 155 -2.45 -6.58 -26.04
C GLY A 155 -3.15 -5.71 -25.00
N HIS A 156 -3.62 -4.53 -25.43
CA HIS A 156 -4.47 -3.64 -24.64
C HIS A 156 -5.93 -4.09 -24.79
#